data_AF-A0A2I2A7T7-F1
#
_entry.id   AF-A0A2I2A7T7-F1
#
_cell.length_a   1.000
_cell.length_b   1.000
_cell.length_c   1.000
_cell.angle_alpha   90.00
_cell.angle_beta   90.00
_cell.angle_gamma   90.00
#
_symmetry.space_group_name_H-M   'P 1'
#
loop_
_entity.id
_entity.type
_entity.pdbx_description
1 polymer ?
#
loop_
_entity_poly.entity_id
_entity_poly.type
_entity_poly.pdbx_seq_one_letter_code
_entity_poly.pdbx_strand_id
1 'polypeptide(L)'
;MSHKHKVLLEKVFAHPIATNIDWKKLAAALEHYGAAIDVSNANRAHIVIKDQELTLGLPHHGHELANKEEVTKLRHFLEAVDLTPKDL
;
A
#
# COMPACT_ATOMS: atom_id res chain seq x y z
N MET A 1 15.71 8.56 3.39
CA MET A 1 14.71 7.75 4.11
C MET A 1 13.82 8.66 4.94
N SER A 2 12.57 8.90 4.53
CA SER A 2 11.60 9.57 5.41
C SER A 2 11.06 8.55 6.41
N HIS A 3 11.33 8.71 7.70
CA HIS A 3 10.79 7.86 8.76
C HIS A 3 9.26 7.67 8.63
N LYS A 4 8.56 8.66 8.05
CA LYS A 4 7.12 8.60 7.82
C LYS A 4 6.71 7.54 6.79
N HIS A 5 7.52 7.30 5.75
CA HIS A 5 7.22 6.28 4.72
C HIS A 5 7.40 4.88 5.27
N LYS A 6 8.47 4.65 6.04
CA LYS A 6 8.71 3.36 6.72
C LYS A 6 7.57 2.99 7.67
N VAL A 7 7.11 3.93 8.49
CA VAL A 7 5.97 3.71 9.42
C VAL A 7 4.68 3.30 8.69
N LEU A 8 4.44 3.81 7.47
CA LEU A 8 3.26 3.43 6.69
C LEU A 8 3.34 1.98 6.19
N LEU A 9 4.53 1.55 5.75
CA LEU A 9 4.77 0.16 5.43
C LEU A 9 4.62 -0.72 6.67
N GLU A 10 5.23 -0.36 7.80
CA GLU A 10 5.05 -1.09 9.07
C GLU A 10 3.57 -1.28 9.44
N LYS A 11 2.71 -0.28 9.19
CA LYS A 11 1.26 -0.42 9.40
C LYS A 11 0.60 -1.46 8.50
N VAL A 12 1.04 -1.63 7.26
CA VAL A 12 0.54 -2.69 6.35
C VAL A 12 0.87 -4.08 6.90
N PHE A 13 2.01 -4.20 7.59
CA PHE A 13 2.49 -5.44 8.20
C PHE A 13 2.08 -5.62 9.67
N ALA A 14 1.29 -4.71 10.24
CA ALA A 14 0.90 -4.75 11.64
C ALA A 14 0.01 -5.95 11.97
N HIS A 15 0.12 -6.44 13.21
CA HIS A 15 -0.78 -7.42 13.78
C HIS A 15 -1.40 -6.87 15.08
N PRO A 16 -2.73 -6.70 15.18
CA PRO A 16 -3.75 -7.00 14.15
C PRO A 16 -3.65 -6.10 12.90
N ILE A 17 -4.26 -6.54 11.79
CA ILE A 17 -4.29 -5.80 10.52
C ILE A 17 -4.85 -4.39 10.75
N ALA A 18 -4.10 -3.37 10.34
CA ALA A 18 -4.53 -1.98 10.43
C ALA A 18 -5.66 -1.69 9.42
N THR A 19 -6.69 -0.99 9.86
CA THR A 19 -7.85 -0.58 9.04
C THR A 19 -8.00 0.94 8.97
N ASN A 20 -6.93 1.67 9.24
CA ASN A 20 -6.89 3.14 9.28
C ASN A 20 -5.65 3.69 8.55
N ILE A 21 -5.31 3.08 7.41
CA ILE A 21 -4.14 3.46 6.63
C ILE A 21 -4.55 4.54 5.62
N ASP A 22 -4.06 5.76 5.80
CA ASP A 22 -4.27 6.86 4.84
C ASP A 22 -3.67 6.49 3.48
N TRP A 23 -4.56 6.31 2.48
CA TRP A 23 -4.19 5.85 1.15
C TRP A 23 -3.26 6.84 0.44
N LYS A 24 -3.49 8.16 0.57
CA LYS A 24 -2.65 9.15 -0.12
C LYS A 24 -1.22 9.11 0.40
N LYS A 25 -1.06 8.97 1.72
CA LYS A 25 0.26 8.84 2.33
C LYS A 25 0.92 7.51 1.97
N LEU A 26 0.15 6.43 1.97
CA LEU A 26 0.64 5.11 1.57
C LEU A 26 1.09 5.10 0.09
N ALA A 27 0.31 5.68 -0.82
CA ALA A 27 0.67 5.81 -2.24
C ALA A 27 2.00 6.56 -2.40
N ALA A 28 2.16 7.72 -1.76
CA ALA A 28 3.42 8.48 -1.78
C ALA A 28 4.61 7.68 -1.19
N ALA A 29 4.36 6.85 -0.17
CA ALA A 29 5.39 5.97 0.37
C ALA A 29 5.78 4.87 -0.64
N LEU A 30 4.81 4.24 -1.29
CA LEU A 30 5.06 3.21 -2.32
C LEU A 30 5.80 3.79 -3.52
N GLU A 31 5.40 4.98 -4.00
CA GLU A 31 6.10 5.70 -5.08
C GLU A 31 7.54 6.03 -4.71
N HIS A 32 7.79 6.41 -3.45
CA HIS A 32 9.15 6.64 -2.96
C HIS A 32 10.04 5.39 -3.04
N TYR A 33 9.45 4.20 -2.92
CA TYR A 33 10.15 2.91 -3.06
C TYR A 33 10.11 2.35 -4.49
N GLY A 34 9.68 3.15 -5.47
CA GLY A 34 9.75 2.81 -6.88
C GLY A 34 8.49 2.16 -7.44
N ALA A 35 7.36 2.20 -6.73
CA ALA A 35 6.09 1.82 -7.32
C ALA A 35 5.60 2.90 -8.31
N ALA A 36 5.05 2.48 -9.44
CA ALA A 36 4.19 3.33 -10.27
C ALA A 36 2.74 3.07 -9.87
N ILE A 37 1.96 4.15 -9.66
CA ILE A 37 0.56 4.03 -9.25
C ILE A 37 -0.33 4.83 -10.19
N ASP A 38 -1.35 4.18 -10.73
CA ASP A 38 -2.45 4.83 -11.46
C ASP A 38 -3.77 4.62 -10.71
N VAL A 39 -4.55 5.69 -10.53
CA VAL A 39 -5.84 5.63 -9.83
C VAL A 39 -6.96 5.93 -10.81
N SER A 40 -7.76 4.92 -11.09
CA SER A 40 -8.91 5.02 -11.98
C SER A 40 -10.10 5.75 -11.33
N ASN A 41 -10.99 6.28 -12.17
CA ASN A 41 -12.27 6.87 -11.77
C ASN A 41 -13.21 5.89 -11.03
N ALA A 42 -12.92 4.59 -11.06
CA ALA A 42 -13.69 3.55 -10.36
C ALA A 42 -13.17 3.28 -8.93
N ASN A 43 -12.39 4.19 -8.34
CA ASN A 43 -11.72 4.03 -7.06
C ASN A 43 -10.87 2.74 -7.01
N ARG A 44 -10.14 2.47 -8.09
CA ARG A 44 -9.16 1.37 -8.12
C ARG A 44 -7.77 1.93 -8.35
N ALA A 45 -6.82 1.49 -7.53
CA ALA A 45 -5.40 1.79 -7.70
C ALA A 45 -4.71 0.60 -8.38
N HIS A 46 -4.14 0.82 -9.55
CA HIS A 46 -3.22 -0.09 -10.20
C HIS A 46 -1.79 0.27 -9.78
N ILE A 47 -1.06 -0.70 -9.26
CA ILE A 47 0.27 -0.54 -8.66
C ILE A 47 1.22 -1.46 -9.40
N VAL A 48 2.34 -0.93 -9.89
CA VAL A 48 3.38 -1.68 -10.58
C VAL A 48 4.71 -1.47 -9.87
N ILE A 49 5.39 -2.55 -9.51
CA ILE A 49 6.74 -2.50 -8.93
C ILE A 49 7.49 -3.80 -9.24
N LYS A 50 8.77 -3.71 -9.64
CA LYS A 50 9.62 -4.87 -9.99
C LYS A 50 8.92 -5.88 -10.93
N ASP A 51 8.30 -5.39 -12.00
CA ASP A 51 7.56 -6.18 -13.00
C ASP A 51 6.35 -6.98 -12.47
N GLN A 52 5.92 -6.71 -11.22
CA GLN A 52 4.69 -7.25 -10.66
C GLN A 52 3.63 -6.17 -10.56
N GLU A 53 2.36 -6.59 -10.68
CA GLU A 53 1.21 -5.70 -10.65
C GLU A 53 0.18 -6.12 -9.59
N LEU A 54 -0.44 -5.11 -8.97
CA LEU A 54 -1.56 -5.30 -8.06
C LEU A 54 -2.63 -4.24 -8.33
N THR A 55 -3.89 -4.65 -8.34
CA THR A 55 -5.01 -3.71 -8.31
C THR A 55 -5.71 -3.77 -6.95
N LEU A 56 -5.78 -2.63 -6.26
CA LEU A 56 -6.49 -2.46 -5.00
C LEU A 56 -7.81 -1.72 -5.20
N GLY A 57 -8.83 -2.14 -4.44
CA GLY A 57 -10.05 -1.37 -4.23
C GLY A 57 -9.81 -0.27 -3.20
N LEU A 58 -10.04 0.98 -3.58
CA LEU A 58 -9.96 2.14 -2.69
C LEU A 58 -11.33 2.41 -2.04
N PRO A 59 -11.36 3.03 -0.85
CA PRO A 59 -12.61 3.42 -0.21
C PRO A 59 -13.43 4.34 -1.13
N HIS A 60 -14.74 4.10 -1.23
CA HIS A 60 -15.68 5.02 -1.91
C HIS A 60 -15.91 6.30 -1.11
N HIS A 61 -15.81 6.22 0.22
CA HIS A 61 -15.94 7.35 1.14
C HIS A 61 -14.76 7.39 2.11
N GLY A 62 -14.20 8.58 2.32
CA GLY A 62 -13.02 8.77 3.16
C GLY A 62 -11.70 8.56 2.40
N HIS A 63 -10.60 8.53 3.15
CA HIS A 63 -9.23 8.45 2.61
C HIS A 63 -8.43 7.27 3.19
N GLU A 64 -9.06 6.43 3.99
CA GLU A 64 -8.41 5.32 4.68
C GLU A 64 -8.72 3.98 4.01
N LEU A 65 -7.68 3.19 3.76
CA LEU A 65 -7.79 1.80 3.37
C LEU A 65 -8.25 0.97 4.58
N ALA A 66 -9.57 0.87 4.74
CA ALA A 66 -10.20 0.20 5.88
C ALA A 66 -10.56 -1.27 5.62
N ASN A 67 -10.54 -1.71 4.35
CA ASN A 67 -10.83 -3.09 4.00
C ASN A 67 -9.61 -3.99 4.29
N LYS A 68 -9.76 -4.92 5.25
CA LYS A 68 -8.72 -5.88 5.65
C LYS A 68 -8.26 -6.76 4.50
N GLU A 69 -9.14 -7.12 3.57
CA GLU A 69 -8.79 -7.94 2.42
C GLU A 69 -7.83 -7.19 1.49
N GLU A 70 -8.10 -5.90 1.24
CA GLU A 70 -7.23 -5.05 0.41
C GLU A 70 -5.87 -4.80 1.08
N VAL A 71 -5.86 -4.59 2.40
CA VAL A 71 -4.59 -4.48 3.16
C VAL A 71 -3.81 -5.80 3.12
N THR A 72 -4.48 -6.94 3.19
CA THR A 72 -3.85 -8.26 3.11
C THR A 72 -3.28 -8.53 1.72
N LYS A 73 -4.01 -8.21 0.65
CA LYS A 73 -3.52 -8.28 -0.74
C LYS A 73 -2.27 -7.42 -0.92
N LEU A 74 -2.30 -6.18 -0.42
CA LEU A 74 -1.14 -5.30 -0.46
C LEU A 74 0.04 -5.89 0.31
N ARG A 75 -0.18 -6.43 1.50
CA ARG A 75 0.89 -7.09 2.29
C ARG A 75 1.57 -8.19 1.49
N HIS A 76 0.79 -9.11 0.92
CA HIS A 76 1.33 -10.23 0.15
C HIS A 76 2.04 -9.80 -1.13
N PHE A 77 1.53 -8.77 -1.80
CA PHE A 77 2.21 -8.19 -2.96
C PHE A 77 3.57 -7.61 -2.58
N LEU A 78 3.64 -6.84 -1.49
CA LEU A 78 4.89 -6.27 -0.99
C LEU A 78 5.88 -7.33 -0.51
N GLU A 79 5.40 -8.45 0.07
CA GLU A 79 6.21 -9.63 0.36
C GLU A 79 6.79 -10.24 -0.94
N ALA A 80 5.99 -10.34 -2.00
CA ALA A 80 6.41 -10.94 -3.28
C ALA A 80 7.42 -10.10 -4.06
N VAL A 81 7.52 -8.81 -3.76
CA VAL A 81 8.49 -7.88 -4.38
C VAL A 81 9.61 -7.49 -3.42
N ASP A 82 9.82 -8.22 -2.32
CA ASP A 82 10.85 -7.93 -1.30
C ASP A 82 10.85 -6.46 -0.83
N LEU A 83 9.66 -5.89 -0.62
CA LEU A 83 9.47 -4.53 -0.10
C LEU A 83 8.82 -4.62 1.29
N THR A 84 9.55 -5.19 2.25
CA THR A 84 9.09 -5.33 3.63
C THR A 84 9.80 -4.37 4.58
N PRO A 85 9.23 -4.02 5.75
CA PRO A 85 9.88 -3.14 6.71
C PRO A 85 11.25 -3.63 7.23
N LYS A 86 11.54 -4.92 7.10
CA LYS A 86 12.84 -5.51 7.49
C LYS A 86 13.94 -5.22 6.48
N ASP A 87 13.57 -4.95 5.24
CA ASP A 87 14.49 -4.73 4.11
C ASP A 87 14.78 -3.23 3.89
N LEU A 88 14.25 -2.35 4.75
CA LEU A 88 14.28 -0.88 4.66
C LEU A 88 15.02 -0.21 5.82
#